data_AF-A0A0G0D7D3-F1
#
_entry.id   AF-A0A0G0D7D3-F1
#
_cell.length_a   1.000
_cell.length_b   1.000
_cell.length_c   1.000
_cell.angle_alpha   90.00
_cell.angle_beta   90.00
_cell.angle_gamma   90.00
#
_symmetry.space_group_name_H-M   'P 1'
#
loop_
_entity.id
_entity.type
_entity.pdbx_description
1 polymer ?
#
loop_
_entity_poly.entity_id
_entity_poly.type
_entity_poly.pdbx_seq_one_letter_code
_entity_poly.pdbx_strand_id
1 'polypeptide(L)'
;MYAYKMEKLGRPKDGFSRIYYYVCSTVSKYGNQACKRYICGQQRVEQSVVDEIRSLAKSPEAQMSFENTLKDISDKGVSIKGKTIKRELEKIPQIRDRYSKALGLNLMSYDEYGKQMNELTEKEKLLSAQNGELQQEIEENKKLKEKVSKAISVFKNFDRIWGNAAFEVKKEYQM
;
A
#
# COMPACT_ATOMS: atom_id res chain seq x y z
N MET A 1 -13.35 -10.47 11.94
CA MET A 1 -13.52 -9.86 13.29
C MET A 1 -13.68 -10.99 14.30
N TYR A 2 -12.60 -11.38 14.99
CA TYR A 2 -12.64 -12.43 16.01
C TYR A 2 -13.22 -11.83 17.31
N ALA A 3 -14.29 -12.43 17.83
CA ALA A 3 -14.90 -11.98 19.07
C ALA A 3 -14.10 -12.53 20.25
N TYR A 4 -13.44 -11.64 21.00
CA TYR A 4 -12.80 -11.97 22.26
C TYR A 4 -13.89 -12.17 23.31
N LYS A 5 -14.11 -13.40 23.78
CA LYS A 5 -14.98 -13.66 24.92
C LYS A 5 -14.13 -14.06 26.13
N MET A 6 -14.10 -13.18 27.13
CA MET A 6 -13.41 -13.40 28.39
C MET A 6 -14.35 -14.17 29.33
N GLU A 7 -14.37 -15.49 29.27
CA GLU A 7 -15.14 -16.30 30.21
C GLU A 7 -14.21 -16.93 31.25
N LYS A 8 -14.47 -16.66 32.54
CA LYS A 8 -13.73 -17.25 33.67
C LYS A 8 -14.14 -18.72 33.83
N LEU A 9 -13.42 -19.64 33.19
CA LEU A 9 -13.62 -21.06 33.42
C LEU A 9 -12.75 -21.52 34.59
N GLY A 10 -13.40 -21.67 35.75
CA GLY A 10 -12.93 -22.47 36.90
C GLY A 10 -11.72 -21.91 37.65
N ARG A 11 -11.80 -21.85 38.99
CA ARG A 11 -10.63 -21.61 39.84
C ARG A 11 -9.78 -22.88 39.86
N PRO A 12 -8.47 -22.82 39.56
CA PRO A 12 -7.55 -23.83 40.07
C PRO A 12 -7.55 -23.71 41.59
N LYS A 13 -7.62 -24.84 42.29
CA LYS A 13 -7.15 -24.91 43.67
C LYS A 13 -5.65 -24.65 43.57
N ASP A 14 -5.18 -23.60 44.25
CA ASP A 14 -3.79 -23.14 44.30
C ASP A 14 -3.33 -22.28 43.11
N GLY A 15 -3.20 -20.97 43.39
CA GLY A 15 -2.61 -19.98 42.47
C GLY A 15 -3.56 -19.42 41.40
N PHE A 16 -3.83 -18.12 41.46
CA PHE A 16 -4.63 -17.42 40.44
C PHE A 16 -3.86 -17.30 39.12
N SER A 17 -3.85 -18.34 38.28
CA SER A 17 -3.47 -18.20 36.87
C SER A 17 -4.70 -17.83 36.03
N ARG A 18 -4.72 -16.63 35.44
CA ARG A 18 -5.74 -16.28 34.44
C ARG A 18 -5.45 -17.07 33.16
N ILE A 19 -6.39 -17.91 32.74
CA ILE A 19 -6.29 -18.67 31.48
C ILE A 19 -7.11 -17.94 30.43
N TYR A 20 -6.50 -17.73 29.27
CA TYR A 20 -7.09 -17.01 28.15
C TYR A 20 -7.20 -17.90 26.91
N TYR A 21 -8.22 -17.67 26.10
CA TYR A 21 -8.53 -18.49 24.93
C TYR A 21 -9.27 -17.69 23.85
N TYR A 22 -9.15 -18.17 22.62
CA TYR A 22 -9.92 -17.72 21.48
C TYR A 22 -11.16 -18.61 21.30
N VAL A 23 -12.32 -18.00 21.07
CA VAL A 23 -13.60 -18.70 20.86
C VAL A 23 -14.11 -18.44 19.44
N CYS A 24 -14.66 -19.47 18.81
CA CYS A 24 -15.39 -19.31 17.55
C CYS A 24 -16.57 -18.35 17.74
N SER A 25 -16.65 -17.32 16.90
CA SER A 25 -17.72 -16.30 16.97
C SER A 25 -19.12 -16.90 16.79
N THR A 26 -19.26 -17.95 15.98
CA THR A 26 -20.51 -18.68 15.77
C THR A 26 -20.94 -19.40 17.04
N VAL A 27 -20.01 -20.05 17.74
CA VAL A 27 -20.32 -20.72 19.02
C VAL A 27 -20.61 -19.72 20.12
N SER A 28 -19.92 -18.57 20.13
CA SER A 28 -20.25 -17.48 21.05
C SER A 28 -21.69 -16.96 20.89
N LYS A 29 -22.31 -17.13 19.71
CA LYS A 29 -23.66 -16.64 19.40
C LYS A 29 -24.74 -17.72 19.47
N TYR A 30 -24.44 -18.92 18.99
CA TYR A 30 -25.41 -19.99 18.78
C TYR A 30 -25.16 -21.25 19.64
N GLY A 31 -24.17 -21.20 20.54
CA GLY A 31 -23.84 -22.30 21.44
C GLY A 31 -22.99 -23.40 20.80
N ASN A 32 -22.59 -24.37 21.62
CA ASN A 32 -21.54 -25.35 21.30
C ASN A 32 -21.92 -26.36 20.20
N GLN A 33 -23.19 -26.40 19.79
CA GLN A 33 -23.67 -27.26 18.71
C GLN A 33 -23.29 -26.73 17.31
N ALA A 34 -22.94 -25.45 17.20
CA ALA A 34 -22.64 -24.82 15.91
C ALA A 34 -21.23 -25.12 15.37
N CYS A 35 -20.28 -25.54 16.21
CA CYS A 35 -18.93 -25.90 15.76
C CYS A 35 -18.28 -26.94 16.68
N LYS A 36 -17.71 -28.00 16.09
CA LYS A 36 -17.02 -29.07 16.84
C LYS A 36 -15.67 -28.63 17.44
N ARG A 37 -15.01 -27.62 16.86
CA ARG A 37 -13.75 -27.02 17.37
C ARG A 37 -13.98 -25.55 17.65
N TYR A 38 -14.24 -25.21 18.91
CA TYR A 38 -14.80 -23.91 19.27
C TYR A 38 -13.97 -23.11 20.27
N ILE A 39 -12.99 -23.72 20.93
CA ILE A 39 -12.08 -23.06 21.88
C ILE A 39 -10.65 -23.48 21.58
N CYS A 40 -9.74 -22.51 21.52
CA CYS A 40 -8.31 -22.73 21.42
C CYS A 40 -7.58 -21.89 22.48
N GLY A 41 -6.63 -22.47 23.21
CA GLY A 41 -5.84 -21.73 24.21
C GLY A 41 -5.02 -20.62 23.57
N GLN A 42 -5.06 -19.41 24.15
CA GLN A 42 -4.44 -18.21 23.58
C GLN A 42 -2.96 -18.44 23.26
N GLN A 43 -2.19 -18.90 24.25
CA GLN A 43 -0.75 -19.12 24.11
C GLN A 43 -0.40 -20.06 22.95
N ARG A 44 -1.16 -21.14 22.77
CA ARG A 44 -0.88 -22.12 21.71
C ARG A 44 -1.18 -21.56 20.33
N VAL A 45 -2.25 -20.77 20.20
CA VAL A 45 -2.61 -20.12 18.93
C VAL A 45 -1.60 -19.04 18.58
N GLU A 46 -1.30 -18.14 19.52
CA GLU A 46 -0.32 -17.07 19.30
C GLU A 46 1.06 -17.64 18.95
N GLN A 47 1.52 -18.67 19.68
CA GLN A 47 2.80 -19.31 19.39
C GLN A 47 2.81 -19.97 18.01
N SER A 48 1.73 -20.67 17.64
CA SER A 48 1.62 -21.31 16.31
C SER A 48 1.70 -20.27 15.18
N VAL A 49 1.02 -19.13 15.33
CA VAL A 49 1.07 -18.04 14.35
C VAL A 49 2.48 -17.45 14.27
N VAL A 50 3.12 -17.21 15.41
CA VAL A 50 4.50 -16.69 15.47
C VAL A 50 5.49 -17.65 14.80
N ASP A 51 5.34 -18.96 15.04
CA ASP A 51 6.22 -19.97 14.47
C ASP A 51 6.02 -20.11 12.95
N GLU A 52 4.79 -19.97 12.47
CA GLU A 52 4.48 -19.96 11.04
C GLU A 52 5.07 -18.73 10.34
N ILE A 53 4.92 -17.53 10.94
CA ILE A 53 5.55 -16.30 10.43
C ILE A 53 7.08 -16.44 10.42
N ARG A 54 7.67 -17.01 11.47
CA ARG A 54 9.11 -17.26 11.56
C ARG A 54 9.58 -18.26 10.51
N SER A 55 8.80 -19.29 10.22
CA SER A 55 9.09 -20.27 9.16
C SER A 55 9.10 -19.60 7.79
N LEU A 56 8.06 -18.80 7.49
CA LEU A 56 7.98 -18.00 6.27
C LEU A 56 9.16 -17.02 6.17
N ALA A 57 9.52 -16.35 7.27
CA ALA A 57 10.64 -15.42 7.34
C ALA A 57 11.98 -16.05 6.94
N LYS A 58 12.15 -17.34 7.20
CA LYS A 58 13.36 -18.11 6.87
C LYS A 58 13.30 -18.78 5.50
N SER A 59 12.12 -18.82 4.86
CA SER A 59 11.95 -19.43 3.55
C SER A 59 12.56 -18.56 2.44
N PRO A 60 13.53 -19.09 1.65
CA PRO A 60 14.09 -18.36 0.51
C PRO A 60 13.03 -18.03 -0.55
N GLU A 61 12.05 -18.91 -0.75
CA GLU A 61 10.96 -18.75 -1.71
C GLU A 61 10.05 -17.57 -1.32
N ALA A 62 9.70 -17.49 -0.03
CA ALA A 62 8.92 -16.37 0.50
C ALA A 62 9.69 -15.04 0.35
N GLN A 63 10.98 -15.03 0.70
CA GLN A 63 11.83 -13.85 0.54
C GLN A 63 11.93 -13.39 -0.92
N MET A 64 12.12 -14.31 -1.86
CA MET A 64 12.16 -14.00 -3.29
C MET A 64 10.82 -13.43 -3.81
N SER A 65 9.70 -13.99 -3.37
CA SER A 65 8.35 -13.48 -3.72
C SER A 65 8.16 -12.03 -3.31
N PHE A 66 8.60 -11.68 -2.08
CA PHE A 66 8.55 -10.30 -1.60
C PHE A 66 9.50 -9.36 -2.38
N GLU A 67 10.71 -9.82 -2.71
CA GLU A 67 11.65 -9.03 -3.49
C GLU A 67 11.18 -8.81 -4.94
N ASN A 68 10.51 -9.79 -5.53
CA ASN A 68 9.88 -9.63 -6.85
C ASN A 68 8.72 -8.64 -6.79
N THR A 69 7.91 -8.67 -5.74
CA THR A 69 6.85 -7.67 -5.52
C THR A 69 7.42 -6.23 -5.50
N LEU A 70 8.59 -6.01 -4.89
CA LEU A 70 9.27 -4.70 -4.93
C LEU A 70 9.77 -4.31 -6.32
N LYS A 71 10.20 -5.27 -7.14
CA LYS A 71 10.67 -5.04 -8.51
C LYS A 71 9.51 -4.74 -9.46
N ASP A 72 8.36 -5.37 -9.23
CA ASP A 72 7.15 -5.21 -10.02
C ASP A 72 6.47 -3.85 -9.78
N ILE A 73 6.73 -3.19 -8.64
CA ILE A 73 6.46 -1.76 -8.44
C ILE A 73 7.45 -0.96 -9.29
N SER A 74 7.24 -0.98 -10.61
CA SER A 74 8.11 -0.37 -11.62
C SER A 74 7.74 1.09 -11.87
N ASP A 75 8.55 2.00 -11.33
CA ASP A 75 8.45 3.45 -11.60
C ASP A 75 8.94 3.83 -13.02
N LYS A 76 9.59 2.91 -13.77
CA LYS A 76 10.28 3.26 -15.02
C LYS A 76 9.34 3.75 -16.11
N GLY A 77 8.22 3.03 -16.35
CA GLY A 77 7.24 3.41 -17.37
C GLY A 77 6.55 4.74 -17.05
N VAL A 78 6.14 4.91 -15.80
CA VAL A 78 5.50 6.12 -15.28
C VAL A 78 6.44 7.32 -15.34
N SER A 79 7.72 7.13 -14.98
CA SER A 79 8.75 8.18 -15.04
C SER A 79 9.05 8.65 -16.46
N ILE A 80 9.14 7.74 -17.44
CA ILE A 80 9.36 8.09 -18.85
C ILE A 80 8.18 8.90 -19.38
N LYS A 81 6.94 8.45 -19.14
CA LYS A 81 5.72 9.18 -19.54
C LYS A 81 5.69 10.57 -18.90
N GLY A 82 5.95 10.67 -17.60
CA GLY A 82 5.99 11.96 -16.90
C GLY A 82 7.03 12.93 -17.46
N LYS A 83 8.24 12.45 -17.81
CA LYS A 83 9.26 13.27 -18.46
C LYS A 83 8.82 13.79 -19.83
N THR A 84 8.15 12.95 -20.63
CA THR A 84 7.65 13.35 -21.94
C THR A 84 6.58 14.42 -21.83
N ILE A 85 5.58 14.20 -20.97
CA ILE A 85 4.47 15.17 -20.77
C ILE A 85 5.00 16.50 -20.25
N LYS A 86 5.93 16.48 -19.27
CA LYS A 86 6.55 17.69 -18.76
C LYS A 86 7.28 18.48 -19.85
N ARG A 87 8.04 17.80 -20.73
CA ARG A 87 8.70 18.44 -21.88
C ARG A 87 7.71 19.03 -22.87
N GLU A 88 6.55 18.41 -23.08
CA GLU A 88 5.52 18.97 -23.95
C GLU A 88 4.90 20.23 -23.35
N LEU A 89 4.57 20.21 -22.04
CA LEU A 89 4.08 21.39 -21.32
C LEU A 89 5.08 22.55 -21.36
N GLU A 90 6.38 22.28 -21.19
CA GLU A 90 7.44 23.30 -21.28
C GLU A 90 7.56 23.95 -22.66
N LYS A 91 7.15 23.27 -23.73
CA LYS A 91 7.17 23.81 -25.10
C LYS A 91 5.97 24.71 -25.42
N ILE A 92 4.85 24.55 -24.72
CA ILE A 92 3.61 25.29 -25.00
C ILE A 92 3.82 26.81 -24.96
N PRO A 93 4.46 27.40 -23.93
CA PRO A 93 4.74 28.84 -23.91
C PRO A 93 5.56 29.32 -25.10
N GLN A 94 6.54 28.52 -25.54
CA GLN A 94 7.38 28.85 -26.70
C GLN A 94 6.57 28.83 -28.00
N ILE A 95 5.59 27.92 -28.12
CA ILE A 95 4.70 27.88 -29.28
C ILE A 95 3.74 29.07 -29.27
N ARG A 96 3.19 29.45 -28.10
CA ARG A 96 2.37 30.66 -27.94
C ARG A 96 3.11 31.91 -28.40
N ASP A 97 4.37 32.07 -27.97
CA ASP A 97 5.23 33.19 -28.38
C ASP A 97 5.48 33.20 -29.90
N ARG A 98 5.71 32.03 -30.51
CA ARG A 98 5.86 31.92 -31.98
C ARG A 98 4.60 32.35 -32.73
N TYR A 99 3.42 31.93 -32.27
CA TYR A 99 2.16 32.33 -32.90
C TYR A 99 1.88 33.83 -32.73
N SER A 100 2.16 34.39 -31.56
CA SER A 100 2.03 35.83 -31.31
C SER A 100 2.96 36.64 -32.23
N LYS A 101 4.22 36.21 -32.40
CA LYS A 101 5.17 36.83 -33.32
C LYS A 101 4.73 36.70 -34.78
N ALA A 102 4.24 35.54 -35.20
CA ALA A 102 3.75 35.32 -36.56
C ALA A 102 2.57 36.26 -36.88
N LEU A 103 1.64 36.45 -35.94
CA LEU A 103 0.56 37.41 -36.07
C LEU A 103 1.10 38.86 -36.18
N GLY A 104 2.03 39.26 -35.31
CA GLY A 104 2.65 40.59 -35.34
C GLY A 104 3.45 40.90 -36.61
N LEU A 105 3.96 39.86 -37.29
CA LEU A 105 4.64 39.96 -38.58
C LEU A 105 3.69 39.81 -39.79
N ASN A 106 2.37 39.72 -39.57
CA ASN A 106 1.37 39.46 -40.60
C ASN A 106 1.61 38.16 -41.40
N LEU A 107 2.28 37.18 -40.80
CA LEU A 107 2.54 35.84 -41.38
C LEU A 107 1.40 34.84 -41.07
N MET A 108 0.41 35.28 -40.31
CA MET A 108 -0.74 34.49 -39.87
C MET A 108 -1.94 35.42 -39.74
N SER A 109 -3.12 34.94 -40.14
CA SER A 109 -4.38 35.68 -39.94
C SER A 109 -4.86 35.62 -38.49
N TYR A 110 -5.73 36.56 -38.09
CA TYR A 110 -6.35 36.55 -36.77
C TYR A 110 -7.17 35.28 -36.51
N ASP A 111 -7.88 34.76 -37.52
CA ASP A 111 -8.68 33.54 -37.39
C ASP A 111 -7.80 32.30 -37.20
N GLU A 112 -6.72 32.19 -37.95
CA GLU A 112 -5.74 31.11 -37.79
C GLU A 112 -5.08 31.16 -36.41
N TYR A 113 -4.68 32.34 -35.96
CA TYR A 113 -4.13 32.55 -34.62
C TYR A 113 -5.12 32.12 -33.53
N GLY A 114 -6.39 32.51 -33.66
CA GLY A 114 -7.45 32.13 -32.72
C GLY A 114 -7.65 30.61 -32.65
N LYS A 115 -7.71 29.93 -33.80
CA LYS A 115 -7.81 28.46 -33.87
C LYS A 115 -6.61 27.79 -33.22
N GLN A 116 -5.40 28.20 -33.60
CA GLN A 116 -4.15 27.63 -33.08
C GLN A 116 -4.02 27.83 -31.57
N MET A 117 -4.39 29.00 -31.03
CA MET A 117 -4.35 29.23 -29.58
C MET A 117 -5.38 28.42 -28.81
N ASN A 118 -6.57 28.21 -29.38
CA ASN A 118 -7.59 27.35 -28.78
C ASN A 118 -7.12 25.89 -28.74
N GLU A 119 -6.60 25.36 -29.86
CA GLU A 119 -6.03 24.02 -29.92
C GLU A 119 -4.90 23.83 -28.92
N LEU A 120 -4.00 24.81 -28.82
CA LEU A 120 -2.88 24.77 -27.88
C LEU A 120 -3.36 24.79 -26.42
N THR A 121 -4.43 25.53 -26.13
CA THR A 121 -5.01 25.63 -24.78
C THR A 121 -5.71 24.33 -24.38
N GLU A 122 -6.45 23.70 -25.28
CA GLU A 122 -7.02 22.38 -25.02
C GLU A 122 -5.93 21.31 -24.85
N LYS A 123 -4.86 21.37 -25.66
CA LYS A 123 -3.69 20.50 -25.48
C LYS A 123 -3.02 20.70 -24.12
N GLU A 124 -2.86 21.94 -23.67
CA GLU A 124 -2.28 22.26 -22.36
C GLU A 124 -3.13 21.68 -21.22
N LYS A 125 -4.46 21.83 -21.29
CA LYS A 125 -5.39 21.26 -20.29
C LYS A 125 -5.26 19.74 -20.21
N LEU A 126 -5.27 19.06 -21.36
CA LEU A 126 -5.16 17.60 -21.42
C LEU A 126 -3.82 17.10 -20.85
N LEU A 127 -2.71 17.69 -21.27
CA LEU A 127 -1.40 17.33 -20.76
C LEU A 127 -1.24 17.64 -19.27
N SER A 128 -1.83 18.73 -18.79
CA SER A 128 -1.80 19.08 -17.36
C SER A 128 -2.59 18.09 -16.52
N ALA A 129 -3.76 17.66 -16.99
CA ALA A 129 -4.55 16.62 -16.34
C ALA A 129 -3.79 15.28 -16.27
N GLN A 130 -3.26 14.83 -17.41
CA GLN A 130 -2.44 13.60 -17.48
C GLN A 130 -1.20 13.68 -16.58
N ASN A 131 -0.55 14.84 -16.50
CA ASN A 131 0.58 15.04 -15.60
C ASN A 131 0.16 14.95 -14.13
N GLY A 132 -1.02 15.48 -13.77
CA GLY A 132 -1.58 15.37 -12.42
C GLY A 132 -1.86 13.92 -12.02
N GLU A 133 -2.51 13.15 -12.90
CA GLU A 133 -2.78 11.71 -12.70
C GLU A 133 -1.49 10.91 -12.52
N LEU A 134 -0.49 11.13 -13.38
CA LEU A 134 0.82 10.47 -13.26
C LEU A 134 1.53 10.84 -11.97
N GLN A 135 1.45 12.10 -11.51
CA GLN A 135 2.05 12.50 -10.25
C GLN A 135 1.40 11.81 -9.04
N GLN A 136 0.07 11.63 -9.07
CA GLN A 136 -0.64 10.85 -8.06
C GLN A 136 -0.19 9.39 -8.08
N GLU A 137 -0.12 8.75 -9.26
CA GLU A 137 0.34 7.36 -9.41
C GLU A 137 1.77 7.18 -8.88
N ILE A 138 2.68 8.13 -9.17
CA ILE A 138 4.06 8.10 -8.65
C ILE A 138 4.07 8.15 -7.12
N GLU A 139 3.27 9.02 -6.52
CA GLU A 139 3.23 9.18 -5.06
C GLU A 139 2.62 7.94 -4.38
N GLU A 140 1.59 7.34 -4.98
CA GLU A 140 1.00 6.09 -4.51
C GLU A 140 1.99 4.93 -4.59
N ASN A 141 2.70 4.79 -5.71
CA ASN A 141 3.74 3.77 -5.89
C ASN A 141 4.88 3.95 -4.89
N LYS A 142 5.28 5.20 -4.61
CA LYS A 142 6.29 5.51 -3.59
C LYS A 142 5.83 5.07 -2.19
N LYS A 143 4.60 5.42 -1.80
CA LYS A 143 4.03 5.00 -0.51
C LYS A 143 3.93 3.47 -0.40
N LEU A 144 3.52 2.81 -1.47
CA LEU A 144 3.44 1.35 -1.53
C LEU A 144 4.83 0.72 -1.36
N LYS A 145 5.82 1.23 -2.09
CA LYS A 145 7.21 0.77 -2.01
C LYS A 145 7.81 0.95 -0.61
N GLU A 146 7.52 2.07 0.05
CA GLU A 146 7.92 2.30 1.44
C GLU A 146 7.27 1.30 2.40
N LYS A 147 5.97 1.04 2.25
CA LYS A 147 5.25 0.04 3.06
C LYS A 147 5.81 -1.37 2.86
N VAL A 148 5.99 -1.79 1.60
CA VAL A 148 6.51 -3.11 1.26
C VAL A 148 7.96 -3.26 1.74
N SER A 149 8.80 -2.23 1.56
CA SER A 149 10.19 -2.22 2.05
C SER A 149 10.25 -2.36 3.58
N LYS A 150 9.40 -1.61 4.31
CA LYS A 150 9.28 -1.76 5.77
C LYS A 150 8.85 -3.17 6.14
N ALA A 151 7.81 -3.72 5.51
CA ALA A 151 7.36 -5.08 5.77
C ALA A 151 8.46 -6.12 5.54
N ILE A 152 9.23 -6.01 4.46
CA ILE A 152 10.36 -6.90 4.17
C ILE A 152 11.47 -6.76 5.20
N SER A 153 11.80 -5.54 5.62
CA SER A 153 12.82 -5.30 6.65
C SER A 153 12.42 -5.92 7.98
N VAL A 154 11.13 -5.89 8.30
CA VAL A 154 10.56 -6.50 9.50
C VAL A 154 10.61 -8.01 9.39
N PHE A 155 10.20 -8.56 8.24
CA PHE A 155 10.20 -9.98 7.96
C PHE A 155 11.61 -10.58 8.02
N LYS A 156 12.61 -9.94 7.39
CA LYS A 156 14.02 -10.38 7.43
C LYS A 156 14.62 -10.35 8.84
N ASN A 157 14.14 -9.46 9.70
CA ASN A 157 14.62 -9.29 11.08
C ASN A 157 13.58 -9.72 12.12
N PHE A 158 12.67 -10.63 11.75
CA PHE A 158 11.46 -10.93 12.51
C PHE A 158 11.78 -11.27 13.97
N ASP A 159 12.73 -12.17 14.22
CA ASP A 159 13.10 -12.58 15.58
C ASP A 159 13.61 -11.42 16.45
N ARG A 160 14.40 -10.51 15.87
CA ARG A 160 14.94 -9.34 16.59
C ARG A 160 13.85 -8.31 16.89
N ILE A 161 12.97 -8.06 15.93
CA ILE A 161 11.91 -7.03 16.05
C ILE A 161 10.79 -7.56 16.94
N TRP A 162 10.37 -8.80 16.76
CA TRP A 162 9.35 -9.44 17.58
C TRP A 162 9.80 -9.61 19.04
N GLY A 163 11.09 -9.90 19.28
CA GLY A 163 11.65 -9.96 20.63
C GLY A 163 11.59 -8.62 21.38
N ASN A 164 11.80 -7.51 20.68
CA ASN A 164 11.98 -6.17 21.28
C ASN A 164 10.77 -5.23 21.14
N ALA A 165 9.77 -5.59 20.32
CA ALA A 165 8.60 -4.73 20.09
C ALA A 165 7.67 -4.69 21.32
N ALA A 166 7.14 -3.49 21.61
CA ALA A 166 6.05 -3.34 22.56
C ALA A 166 4.79 -4.07 22.07
N PHE A 167 3.92 -4.49 23.00
CA PHE A 167 2.72 -5.26 22.70
C PHE A 167 1.79 -4.58 21.68
N GLU A 168 1.70 -3.24 21.73
CA GLU A 168 0.88 -2.43 20.81
C GLU A 168 1.40 -2.52 19.37
N VAL A 169 2.71 -2.47 19.19
CA VAL A 169 3.36 -2.58 17.88
C VAL A 169 3.24 -4.01 17.32
N LYS A 170 3.22 -5.04 18.17
CA LYS A 170 3.00 -6.43 17.74
C LYS A 170 1.62 -6.65 17.11
N LYS A 171 0.60 -5.90 17.53
CA LYS A 171 -0.74 -5.94 16.93
C LYS A 171 -0.78 -5.34 15.54
N GLU A 172 0.03 -4.32 15.26
CA GLU A 172 0.11 -3.70 13.93
C GLU A 172 0.76 -4.63 12.89
N TYR A 173 1.58 -5.60 13.34
CA TYR A 173 2.17 -6.64 12.48
C TYR A 173 1.30 -7.90 12.33
N GLN A 174 0.22 -8.01 13.09
CA GLN A 174 -0.81 -9.04 12.88
C GLN A 174 -1.80 -8.52 11.82
N MET A 175 -1.41 -8.61 10.55
CA MET A 175 -2.35 -8.46 9.42
C MET A 175 -3.38 -9.59 9.43
#